data_AF-A0A924XSE9-F1
#
_entry.id   AF-A0A924XSE9-F1
#
_cell.length_a   1.000
_cell.length_b   1.000
_cell.length_c   1.000
_cell.angle_alpha   90.00
_cell.angle_beta   90.00
_cell.angle_gamma   90.00
#
_symmetry.space_group_name_H-M   'P 1'
#
loop_
_entity.id
_entity.type
_entity.pdbx_description
1 polymer ?
#
loop_
_entity_poly.entity_id
_entity_poly.type
_entity_poly.pdbx_seq_one_letter_code
_entity_poly.pdbx_strand_id
1 'polypeptide(L)'
;MRAAAAGLLLVAAAMPAMAQDVMAGRAQATRQCAACHGVDGIATLPEAANLAGQDPTYVTRQLAAFRDGTRSNEQMTVVAKALTDTQIANLAAFYAAIRVEVVAVPGR
;
A
#
# COMPACT_ATOMS: atom_id res chain seq x y z
N MET A 1 29.53 53.93 10.38
CA MET A 1 29.02 52.93 9.43
C MET A 1 29.21 51.55 10.03
N ARG A 2 28.15 50.86 10.47
CA ARG A 2 28.16 49.43 10.79
C ARG A 2 26.85 48.85 10.27
N ALA A 3 26.91 48.26 9.09
CA ALA A 3 25.85 47.38 8.60
C ALA A 3 26.05 46.03 9.28
N ALA A 4 25.04 45.53 9.99
CA ALA A 4 24.99 44.15 10.47
C ALA A 4 23.91 43.42 9.67
N ALA A 5 24.32 42.35 9.00
CA ALA A 5 23.53 41.56 8.07
C ALA A 5 22.40 40.80 8.78
N ALA A 6 21.20 40.85 8.20
CA ALA A 6 20.06 40.04 8.60
C ALA A 6 20.24 38.60 8.11
N GLY A 7 20.37 37.64 9.02
CA GLY A 7 20.42 36.22 8.72
C GLY A 7 19.02 35.67 8.41
N LEU A 8 18.84 35.11 7.21
CA LEU A 8 17.61 34.44 6.80
C LEU A 8 17.58 33.01 7.39
N LEU A 9 16.77 32.80 8.42
CA LEU A 9 16.47 31.47 8.96
C LEU A 9 15.49 30.73 8.02
N LEU A 10 15.99 29.69 7.34
CA LEU A 10 15.18 28.74 6.60
C LEU A 10 14.45 27.81 7.60
N VAL A 11 13.15 28.00 7.74
CA VAL A 11 12.28 27.06 8.47
C VAL A 11 11.91 25.93 7.51
N ALA A 12 12.53 24.76 7.68
CA ALA A 12 12.11 23.56 6.96
C ALA A 12 10.78 23.06 7.55
N ALA A 13 9.68 23.24 6.81
CA ALA A 13 8.41 22.63 7.17
C ALA A 13 8.50 21.12 6.94
N ALA A 14 8.60 20.34 8.02
CA ALA A 14 8.43 18.90 7.96
C ALA A 14 6.97 18.62 7.56
N MET A 15 6.76 18.15 6.32
CA MET A 15 5.45 17.67 5.92
C MET A 15 5.08 16.50 6.83
N PRO A 16 3.83 16.43 7.34
CA PRO A 16 3.42 15.30 8.14
C PRO A 16 3.51 14.05 7.26
N ALA A 17 4.37 13.10 7.65
CA ALA A 17 4.30 11.76 7.12
C ALA A 17 2.90 11.23 7.44
N MET A 18 2.10 10.90 6.42
CA MET A 18 0.82 10.23 6.60
C MET A 18 1.10 8.90 7.31
N ALA A 19 0.86 8.86 8.63
CA ALA A 19 1.01 7.64 9.40
C ALA A 19 0.04 6.60 8.82
N GLN A 20 0.57 5.49 8.32
CA GLN A 20 -0.23 4.43 7.72
C GLN A 20 -1.01 3.71 8.83
N ASP A 21 -2.33 3.59 8.67
CA ASP A 21 -3.22 2.94 9.63
C ASP A 21 -3.50 1.50 9.17
N VAL A 22 -2.81 0.55 9.79
CA VAL A 22 -2.94 -0.89 9.54
C VAL A 22 -4.36 -1.39 9.83
N MET A 23 -5.06 -0.81 10.81
CA MET A 23 -6.39 -1.27 11.19
C MET A 23 -7.47 -0.77 10.24
N ALA A 24 -7.37 0.48 9.79
CA ALA A 24 -8.16 0.97 8.67
C ALA A 24 -7.88 0.16 7.39
N GLY A 25 -6.62 -0.19 7.14
CA GLY A 25 -6.19 -1.05 6.04
C GLY A 25 -6.85 -2.43 6.09
N ARG A 26 -6.82 -3.10 7.25
CA ARG A 26 -7.51 -4.38 7.48
C ARG A 26 -9.00 -4.28 7.20
N ALA A 27 -9.67 -3.28 7.77
CA ALA A 27 -11.11 -3.11 7.61
C ALA A 27 -11.49 -2.88 6.13
N GLN A 28 -10.68 -2.12 5.38
CA GLN A 28 -10.85 -1.94 3.94
C GLN A 28 -10.63 -3.24 3.18
N ALA A 29 -9.54 -3.97 3.46
CA ALA A 29 -9.20 -5.23 2.82
C ALA A 29 -10.31 -6.27 2.99
N THR A 30 -10.89 -6.40 4.18
CA THR A 30 -12.02 -7.29 4.46
C THR A 30 -13.23 -7.00 3.58
N ARG A 31 -13.53 -5.71 3.32
CA ARG A 31 -14.72 -5.32 2.55
C ARG A 31 -14.55 -5.41 1.04
N GLN A 32 -13.35 -5.12 0.53
CA GLN A 32 -13.15 -4.87 -0.90
C GLN A 32 -12.17 -5.84 -1.57
N CYS A 33 -11.30 -6.51 -0.81
CA CYS A 33 -10.18 -7.27 -1.38
C CYS A 33 -10.27 -8.77 -1.08
N ALA A 34 -10.79 -9.12 0.11
CA ALA A 34 -10.80 -10.48 0.63
C ALA A 34 -11.57 -11.49 -0.24
N ALA A 35 -12.56 -11.04 -1.01
CA ALA A 35 -13.34 -11.90 -1.90
C ALA A 35 -12.46 -12.57 -2.98
N CYS A 36 -11.41 -11.90 -3.45
CA CYS A 36 -10.52 -12.43 -4.47
C CYS A 36 -9.14 -12.81 -3.91
N HIS A 37 -8.60 -11.99 -3.01
CA HIS A 37 -7.24 -12.16 -2.49
C HIS A 37 -7.17 -12.93 -1.16
N GLY A 38 -8.32 -13.39 -0.64
CA GLY A 38 -8.43 -14.07 0.64
C GLY A 38 -8.42 -13.12 1.84
N VAL A 39 -9.01 -13.58 2.95
CA VAL A 39 -9.12 -12.80 4.21
C VAL A 39 -7.75 -12.38 4.75
N ASP A 40 -6.78 -13.28 4.65
CA ASP A 40 -5.41 -13.06 5.11
C ASP A 40 -4.45 -12.71 3.97
N GLY A 41 -4.97 -12.31 2.80
CA GLY A 41 -4.14 -12.03 1.63
C GLY A 41 -3.53 -13.28 0.98
N ILE A 42 -4.06 -14.47 1.29
CA ILE A 42 -3.71 -15.73 0.65
C ILE A 42 -4.88 -16.13 -0.24
N ALA A 43 -4.70 -15.97 -1.55
CA ALA A 43 -5.73 -16.19 -2.55
C ALA A 43 -6.03 -17.69 -2.73
N THR A 44 -7.31 -18.00 -2.91
CA THR A 44 -7.78 -19.34 -3.33
C THR A 44 -8.15 -19.37 -4.81
N LEU A 45 -8.38 -18.20 -5.42
CA LEU A 45 -8.63 -18.04 -6.85
C LEU A 45 -7.30 -18.07 -7.62
N PRO A 46 -7.14 -18.93 -8.65
CA PRO A 46 -5.90 -19.04 -9.41
C PRO A 46 -5.43 -17.73 -10.07
N GLU A 47 -6.37 -16.89 -10.48
CA GLU A 47 -6.12 -15.61 -11.15
C GLU A 47 -5.79 -14.46 -10.20
N ALA A 48 -6.06 -14.62 -8.90
CA ALA A 48 -5.78 -13.62 -7.89
C ALA A 48 -4.39 -13.83 -7.28
N ALA A 49 -3.62 -12.74 -7.15
CA ALA A 49 -2.33 -12.79 -6.50
C ALA A 49 -2.45 -12.87 -4.97
N ASN A 50 -1.49 -13.56 -4.34
CA ASN A 50 -1.27 -13.45 -2.90
C ASN A 50 -0.74 -12.05 -2.56
N LEU A 51 -1.31 -11.45 -1.52
CA LEU A 51 -0.95 -10.12 -1.00
C LEU A 51 -0.29 -10.20 0.39
N ALA A 52 -0.44 -11.31 1.11
CA ALA A 52 0.15 -11.52 2.42
C ALA A 52 1.68 -11.29 2.41
N GLY A 53 2.17 -10.42 3.28
CA GLY A 53 3.60 -10.13 3.43
C GLY A 53 4.25 -9.42 2.25
N GLN A 54 3.45 -8.89 1.31
CA GLN A 54 3.99 -8.19 0.15
C GLN A 54 4.62 -6.86 0.55
N ASP A 55 5.64 -6.44 -0.20
CA ASP A 55 6.30 -5.15 0.00
C ASP A 55 5.28 -4.00 -0.13
N PRO A 56 5.22 -3.07 0.84
CA PRO A 56 4.21 -2.02 0.84
C PRO A 56 4.41 -1.05 -0.33
N THR A 57 5.65 -0.79 -0.75
CA THR A 57 5.92 0.07 -1.92
C THR A 57 5.38 -0.57 -3.19
N TYR A 58 5.55 -1.88 -3.34
CA TYR A 58 4.97 -2.62 -4.46
C TYR A 58 3.44 -2.53 -4.46
N VAL A 59 2.78 -2.84 -3.34
CA VAL A 59 1.29 -2.78 -3.25
C VAL A 59 0.78 -1.38 -3.57
N THR A 60 1.40 -0.34 -3.00
CA THR A 60 1.04 1.06 -3.29
C THR A 60 1.17 1.37 -4.77
N ARG A 61 2.30 1.02 -5.40
CA ARG A 61 2.53 1.28 -6.82
C ARG A 61 1.56 0.53 -7.73
N GLN A 62 1.22 -0.72 -7.42
CA GLN A 62 0.29 -1.48 -8.24
C GLN A 62 -1.13 -0.92 -8.15
N LEU A 63 -1.61 -0.60 -6.95
CA LEU A 63 -2.94 0.00 -6.78
C LEU A 63 -3.03 1.37 -7.46
N ALA A 64 -1.98 2.20 -7.33
CA ALA A 64 -1.91 3.48 -8.03
C ALA A 64 -1.93 3.29 -9.56
N ALA A 65 -1.15 2.34 -10.08
CA ALA A 65 -1.08 2.05 -11.51
C ALA A 65 -2.40 1.49 -12.08
N PHE A 66 -3.13 0.69 -11.31
CA PHE A 66 -4.47 0.25 -11.70
C PHE A 66 -5.49 1.39 -11.69
N ARG A 67 -5.35 2.32 -10.75
CA ARG A 67 -6.24 3.50 -10.61
C ARG A 67 -6.03 4.52 -11.72
N ASP A 68 -4.77 4.79 -12.09
CA ASP A 68 -4.41 5.76 -13.14
C ASP A 68 -4.40 5.17 -14.56
N GLY A 69 -4.48 3.83 -14.67
CA GLY A 69 -4.55 3.11 -15.94
C GLY A 69 -3.21 2.78 -16.58
N THR A 70 -2.08 3.12 -15.94
CA THR A 70 -0.74 2.71 -16.40
C THR A 70 -0.50 1.21 -16.26
N ARG A 71 -1.29 0.53 -15.42
CA ARG A 71 -1.46 -0.94 -15.42
C ARG A 71 -2.94 -1.26 -15.62
N SER A 72 -3.24 -2.25 -16.48
CA SER A 72 -4.61 -2.65 -16.79
C SER A 72 -4.93 -4.07 -16.34
N ASN A 73 -6.08 -4.23 -15.70
CA ASN A 73 -6.76 -5.50 -15.45
C ASN A 73 -8.24 -5.19 -15.19
N GLU A 74 -9.16 -5.90 -15.83
CA GLU A 74 -10.60 -5.58 -15.80
C GLU A 74 -11.16 -5.43 -14.37
N GLN A 75 -10.77 -6.33 -13.47
CA GLN A 75 -11.27 -6.34 -12.10
C GLN A 75 -10.54 -5.30 -11.24
N MET A 76 -9.21 -5.32 -11.25
CA MET A 76 -8.41 -4.45 -10.38
C MET A 76 -8.49 -2.98 -10.75
N THR A 77 -8.68 -2.65 -12.03
CA THR A 77 -8.92 -1.26 -12.45
C THR A 77 -10.24 -0.72 -11.89
N VAL A 78 -11.30 -1.54 -11.82
CA VAL A 78 -12.58 -1.13 -11.21
C VAL A 78 -12.43 -0.93 -9.71
N VAL A 79 -11.79 -1.87 -9.01
CA VAL A 79 -11.55 -1.78 -7.57
C VAL A 79 -10.68 -0.57 -7.22
N ALA A 80 -9.56 -0.37 -7.91
CA ALA A 80 -8.59 0.66 -7.60
C ALA A 80 -9.09 2.09 -7.86
N LYS A 81 -10.02 2.27 -8.82
CA LYS A 81 -10.64 3.58 -9.11
C LYS A 81 -11.35 4.21 -7.92
N ALA A 82 -11.87 3.41 -6.99
CA ALA A 82 -12.57 3.91 -5.81
C ALA A 82 -11.62 4.26 -4.65
N LEU A 83 -10.31 4.01 -4.78
CA LEU A 83 -9.36 4.16 -3.69
C LEU A 83 -8.69 5.55 -3.66
N THR A 84 -8.67 6.15 -2.47
CA THR A 84 -7.86 7.33 -2.17
C THR A 84 -6.40 6.96 -1.88
N ASP A 85 -5.49 7.92 -1.94
CA ASP A 85 -4.07 7.70 -1.61
C ASP A 85 -3.89 7.15 -0.19
N THR A 86 -4.64 7.69 0.78
CA THR A 86 -4.64 7.20 2.16
C THR A 86 -5.11 5.75 2.25
N GLN A 87 -6.16 5.38 1.50
CA GLN A 87 -6.64 4.00 1.49
C GLN A 87 -5.62 3.04 0.87
N ILE A 88 -4.96 3.44 -0.22
CA ILE A 88 -3.88 2.68 -0.84
C ILE A 88 -2.72 2.49 0.16
N ALA A 89 -2.30 3.55 0.84
CA ALA A 89 -1.23 3.49 1.83
C ALA A 89 -1.57 2.59 3.02
N ASN A 90 -2.82 2.63 3.50
CA ASN A 90 -3.30 1.78 4.60
C ASN A 90 -3.41 0.31 4.19
N LEU A 91 -3.92 0.03 2.98
CA LEU A 91 -3.97 -1.33 2.43
C LEU A 91 -2.57 -1.92 2.28
N ALA A 92 -1.63 -1.15 1.74
CA ALA A 92 -0.24 -1.56 1.61
C ALA A 92 0.41 -1.87 2.97
N ALA A 93 0.21 -1.00 3.97
CA ALA A 93 0.70 -1.23 5.32
C ALA A 93 0.08 -2.48 5.97
N PHE A 94 -1.22 -2.70 5.77
CA PHE A 94 -1.90 -3.89 6.27
C PHE A 94 -1.32 -5.17 5.69
N TYR A 95 -1.23 -5.28 4.36
CA TYR A 95 -0.74 -6.49 3.71
C TYR A 95 0.74 -6.78 4.04
N ALA A 96 1.57 -5.73 4.14
CA ALA A 96 2.96 -5.85 4.56
C ALA A 96 3.13 -6.32 6.02
N ALA A 97 2.16 -6.02 6.89
CA ALA A 97 2.20 -6.45 8.28
C ALA A 97 1.88 -7.94 8.48
N ILE A 98 1.35 -8.62 7.46
CA ILE A 98 1.04 -10.05 7.52
C ILE A 98 2.34 -10.85 7.46
N ARG A 99 2.61 -11.65 8.50
CA ARG A 99 3.78 -12.54 8.53
C ARG A 99 3.48 -13.81 7.76
N VAL A 100 4.34 -14.12 6.79
CA VAL A 100 4.29 -15.37 6.03
C VAL A 100 5.47 -16.24 6.44
N GLU A 101 5.21 -17.51 6.72
CA GLU A 101 6.23 -18.51 6.96
C GLU A 101 6.58 -19.21 5.65
N VAL A 102 7.86 -19.21 5.28
CA VAL A 102 8.35 -19.92 4.10
C VAL A 102 8.83 -21.29 4.54
N VAL A 103 8.14 -22.33 4.08
CA VAL A 103 8.55 -23.72 4.33
C VAL A 103 9.55 -24.16 3.26
N ALA A 104 10.61 -24.84 3.68
CA ALA A 104 11.59 -25.40 2.77
C ALA A 104 10.93 -26.38 1.79
N VAL A 105 11.33 -26.32 0.52
CA VAL A 105 10.86 -27.27 -0.49
C VAL A 105 11.73 -28.52 -0.37
N PRO A 106 11.16 -29.71 -0.07
CA PRO A 106 11.96 -30.92 0.05
C PRO A 106 12.77 -31.18 -1.23
N GLY A 107 14.08 -31.35 -1.09
CA GLY A 107 14.99 -31.67 -2.20
C GLY A 107 15.41 -30.49 -3.08
N ARG A 108 15.17 -29.24 -2.66
CA ARG A 108 15.85 -28.04 -3.18
C ARG A 108 16.75 -27.43 -2.13
#